data_AF-A0A923D8P9-F1
#
_entry.id   AF-A0A923D8P9-F1
#
_cell.length_a   1.000
_cell.length_b   1.000
_cell.length_c   1.000
_cell.angle_alpha   90.00
_cell.angle_beta   90.00
_cell.angle_gamma   90.00
#
_symmetry.space_group_name_H-M   'P 1'
#
loop_
_entity.id
_entity.type
_entity.pdbx_description
1 polymer ?
#
loop_
_entity_poly.entity_id
_entity_poly.type
_entity_poly.pdbx_seq_one_letter_code
_entity_poly.pdbx_strand_id
1 'polypeptide(L)'
;MSDKITRRNFLKIAGAGAAISAVLTGCGPMSRYIVRRPYTEMPEYNQTGLNTYYASTCRECAAGCGIIVRTKEGRAITIEGNPQHPLNRGRLCARGITAQQGLYNPDRVFGPIFQARGDTSRQARTTWDEVIPVVSDALKSPSSQIAFLLGTAPDHLFDLVAEWARSNGAPAPLRYSALASFEGRSTLQEAANRTFGKPALPFFDLANAKLFFPLAPISSKPGFPRSLIRLPMGICVRRARPGAVTW
;
A
#
# COMPACT_ATOMS: atom_id res chain seq x y z
N MET A 1 56.34 42.21 -2.78
CA MET A 1 55.48 41.06 -2.39
C MET A 1 54.81 41.45 -1.08
N SER A 2 53.48 41.47 -1.04
CA SER A 2 52.66 42.10 0.01
C SER A 2 53.06 41.74 1.45
N ASP A 3 53.43 42.73 2.26
CA ASP A 3 53.88 42.64 3.66
C ASP A 3 52.79 42.28 4.68
N LYS A 4 51.56 41.95 4.26
CA LYS A 4 50.43 42.11 5.17
C LYS A 4 49.99 40.90 5.99
N ILE A 5 50.41 39.65 5.74
CA ILE A 5 50.05 38.52 6.63
C ILE A 5 51.14 37.44 6.64
N THR A 6 51.78 37.24 7.81
CA THR A 6 52.72 36.14 8.04
C THR A 6 51.99 34.80 8.20
N ARG A 7 52.59 33.68 7.77
CA ARG A 7 51.99 32.32 7.85
C ARG A 7 51.45 31.96 9.25
N ARG A 8 52.15 32.40 10.31
CA ARG A 8 51.73 32.22 11.71
C ARG A 8 50.46 33.01 12.04
N ASN A 9 50.31 34.23 11.51
CA ASN A 9 49.11 35.04 11.72
C ASN A 9 47.92 34.50 10.93
N PHE A 10 48.15 33.96 9.73
CA PHE A 10 47.11 33.24 8.97
C PHE A 10 46.56 32.04 9.75
N LEU A 11 47.43 31.19 10.32
CA LEU A 11 46.98 30.02 11.09
C LEU A 11 46.23 30.41 12.39
N LYS A 12 46.63 31.51 13.04
CA LYS A 12 45.90 32.04 14.21
C LYS A 12 44.50 32.53 13.82
N ILE A 13 44.37 33.24 12.71
CA ILE A 13 43.08 33.74 12.21
C ILE A 13 42.19 32.59 11.73
N ALA A 14 42.74 31.61 11.01
CA ALA A 14 42.01 30.45 10.54
C ALA A 14 41.53 29.56 11.70
N GLY A 15 42.39 29.32 12.70
CA GLY A 15 42.03 28.56 13.91
C GLY A 15 40.96 29.25 14.75
N ALA A 16 41.08 30.58 14.94
CA ALA A 16 40.05 31.37 15.62
C ALA A 16 38.73 31.40 14.84
N GLY A 17 38.78 31.56 13.51
CA GLY A 17 37.60 31.57 12.65
C GLY A 17 36.84 30.24 12.65
N ALA A 18 37.56 29.11 12.66
CA ALA A 18 36.96 27.78 12.75
C ALA A 18 36.33 27.49 14.13
N ALA A 19 36.96 27.95 15.21
CA ALA A 19 36.40 27.81 16.55
C ALA A 19 35.12 28.66 16.73
N ILE A 20 35.12 29.88 16.22
CA ILE A 20 33.96 30.80 16.29
C ILE A 20 32.79 30.24 15.47
N SER A 21 33.03 29.72 14.27
CA SER A 21 31.97 29.14 13.45
C SER A 21 31.39 27.85 14.06
N ALA A 22 32.21 27.02 14.70
CA ALA A 22 31.75 25.83 15.42
C ALA A 22 30.91 26.17 16.66
N VAL A 23 31.26 27.22 17.42
CA VAL A 23 30.47 27.68 18.57
C VAL A 23 29.15 28.31 18.13
N LEU A 24 29.17 29.14 17.08
CA LEU A 24 27.96 29.79 16.57
C LEU A 24 26.99 28.81 15.90
N THR A 25 27.49 27.76 15.24
CA THR A 25 26.65 26.69 14.69
C THR A 25 26.25 25.64 15.75
N GLY A 26 27.04 25.49 16.82
CA GLY A 26 26.72 24.67 17.99
C GLY A 26 25.63 25.28 18.88
N CYS A 27 25.46 26.61 18.86
CA CYS A 27 24.38 27.34 19.51
C CYS A 27 23.16 27.56 18.59
N GLY A 28 22.84 26.59 17.73
CA GLY A 28 21.47 26.49 17.19
C GLY A 28 20.46 26.39 18.35
N PRO A 29 19.21 26.85 18.19
CA PRO A 29 18.23 26.88 19.29
C PRO A 29 18.09 25.48 19.90
N MET A 30 18.63 25.30 21.12
CA MET A 30 18.68 24.02 21.84
C MET A 30 17.30 23.57 22.33
N SER A 31 16.25 24.37 22.11
CA SER A 31 14.86 23.97 22.25
C SER A 31 14.15 24.08 20.91
N ARG A 32 13.86 22.93 20.28
CA ARG A 32 12.63 22.87 19.50
C ARG A 32 11.52 23.16 20.50
N TYR A 33 10.94 24.36 20.49
CA TYR A 33 9.74 24.66 21.26
C TYR A 33 8.63 23.73 20.75
N ILE A 34 8.44 22.60 21.43
CA ILE A 34 7.33 21.70 21.17
C ILE A 34 6.12 22.35 21.84
N VAL A 35 5.33 23.08 21.05
CA VAL A 35 4.04 23.59 21.50
C VAL A 35 3.14 22.38 21.77
N ARG A 36 2.95 22.04 23.05
CA ARG A 36 2.02 20.97 23.45
C ARG A 36 0.60 21.48 23.26
N ARG A 37 -0.12 20.92 22.29
CA ARG A 37 -1.55 21.17 22.09
C ARG A 37 -2.31 19.96 22.65
N PRO A 38 -2.89 20.04 23.87
CA PRO A 38 -3.69 18.94 24.40
C PRO A 38 -4.97 18.77 23.57
N TYR A 39 -5.57 17.58 23.66
CA TYR A 39 -6.90 17.35 23.11
C TYR A 39 -7.92 18.28 23.76
N THR A 40 -8.76 18.93 22.95
CA THR A 40 -9.97 19.63 23.47
C THR A 40 -10.95 18.62 24.05
N GLU A 41 -11.15 17.51 23.34
CA GLU A 41 -11.92 16.35 23.78
C GLU A 41 -11.08 15.10 23.55
N MET A 42 -10.76 14.37 24.63
CA MET A 42 -9.91 13.19 24.55
C MET A 42 -10.75 11.95 24.25
N PRO A 43 -10.45 11.17 23.20
CA PRO A 43 -11.11 9.89 22.96
C PRO A 43 -10.74 8.90 24.06
N GLU A 44 -11.72 8.16 24.56
CA GLU A 44 -11.57 7.22 25.69
C GLU A 44 -10.44 6.19 25.48
N TYR A 45 -10.28 5.70 24.26
CA TYR A 45 -9.31 4.66 23.90
C TYR A 45 -7.91 5.20 23.59
N ASN A 46 -7.68 6.52 23.64
CA ASN A 46 -6.41 7.13 23.29
C ASN A 46 -5.79 7.89 24.46
N GLN A 47 -4.71 7.34 25.01
CA GLN A 47 -3.94 7.97 26.09
C GLN A 47 -2.68 8.63 25.54
N THR A 48 -2.49 9.91 25.84
CA THR A 48 -1.33 10.72 25.41
C THR A 48 -0.02 10.03 25.81
N GLY A 49 0.91 9.89 24.86
CA GLY A 49 2.20 9.24 25.09
C GLY A 49 2.20 7.71 25.01
N LEU A 50 1.05 7.04 25.10
CA LEU A 50 0.93 5.59 24.88
C LEU A 50 0.60 5.29 23.42
N ASN A 51 0.98 4.08 22.98
CA ASN A 51 0.62 3.62 21.64
C ASN A 51 -0.68 2.84 21.70
N THR A 52 -1.53 3.09 20.71
CA THR A 52 -2.75 2.34 20.46
C THR A 52 -2.54 1.43 19.26
N TYR A 53 -3.22 0.29 19.23
CA TYR A 53 -3.07 -0.71 18.18
C TYR A 53 -4.44 -1.01 17.58
N TYR A 54 -4.57 -0.84 16.27
CA TYR A 54 -5.83 -1.09 15.55
C TYR A 54 -5.66 -2.23 14.56
N ALA A 55 -6.59 -3.18 14.58
CA ALA A 55 -6.69 -4.19 13.54
C ALA A 55 -7.30 -3.59 12.27
N SER A 56 -6.66 -3.81 11.13
CA SER A 56 -7.13 -3.36 9.82
C SER A 56 -6.72 -4.38 8.75
N THR A 57 -6.98 -4.06 7.48
CA THR A 57 -6.65 -4.92 6.34
C THR A 57 -5.77 -4.17 5.34
N CYS A 58 -4.68 -4.79 4.91
CA CYS A 58 -3.78 -4.27 3.88
C CYS A 58 -4.43 -4.40 2.51
N ARG A 59 -4.46 -3.29 1.76
CA ARG A 59 -5.12 -3.19 0.44
C ARG A 59 -4.17 -2.93 -0.73
N GLU A 60 -2.87 -3.09 -0.50
CA GLU A 60 -1.86 -2.96 -1.56
C GLU A 60 -2.06 -4.00 -2.68
N CYS A 61 -2.56 -5.19 -2.35
CA CYS A 61 -2.85 -6.23 -3.32
C CYS A 61 -4.18 -6.91 -3.00
N ALA A 62 -4.66 -7.75 -3.92
CA ALA A 62 -5.92 -8.48 -3.77
C ALA A 62 -5.89 -9.56 -2.67
N ALA A 63 -4.75 -9.81 -2.00
CA ALA A 63 -4.65 -10.81 -0.94
C ALA A 63 -5.36 -10.39 0.36
N GLY A 64 -5.51 -9.10 0.64
CA GLY A 64 -6.23 -8.64 1.84
C GLY A 64 -5.61 -9.11 3.16
N CYS A 65 -4.30 -8.99 3.33
CA CYS A 65 -3.64 -9.43 4.57
C CYS A 65 -4.11 -8.62 5.79
N GLY A 66 -4.44 -9.28 6.90
CA GLY A 66 -4.76 -8.61 8.16
C GLY A 66 -3.51 -7.96 8.77
N ILE A 67 -3.67 -6.70 9.17
CA ILE A 67 -2.59 -5.88 9.74
C ILE A 67 -2.99 -5.34 11.10
N ILE A 68 -1.98 -5.05 11.91
CA ILE A 68 -2.11 -4.27 13.13
C ILE A 68 -1.34 -2.97 12.90
N VAL A 69 -2.04 -1.85 13.00
CA VAL A 69 -1.46 -0.52 12.85
C VAL A 69 -1.21 0.03 14.23
N ARG A 70 0.05 0.32 14.53
CA ARG A 70 0.41 1.06 15.73
C ARG A 70 0.21 2.54 15.47
N THR A 71 -0.65 3.17 16.25
CA THR A 71 -0.93 4.59 16.21
C THR A 71 -0.44 5.27 17.49
N LYS A 72 0.00 6.52 17.35
CA LYS A 72 0.27 7.41 18.48
C LYS A 72 -0.57 8.65 18.27
N GLU A 73 -1.46 8.94 19.22
CA GLU A 73 -2.30 10.14 19.16
C GLU A 73 -3.13 10.24 17.85
N GLY A 74 -3.60 9.10 17.35
CA GLY A 74 -4.35 8.99 16.09
C GLY A 74 -3.49 8.94 14.81
N ARG A 75 -2.17 9.18 14.90
CA ARG A 75 -1.25 9.08 13.77
C ARG A 75 -0.67 7.68 13.65
N ALA A 76 -0.80 7.04 12.49
CA ALA A 76 -0.15 5.76 12.20
C ALA A 76 1.38 5.91 12.19
N ILE A 77 2.07 5.04 12.94
CA ILE A 77 3.53 5.06 13.13
C ILE A 77 4.20 3.86 12.47
N THR A 78 3.62 2.66 12.59
CA THR A 78 4.13 1.44 11.94
C THR A 78 2.98 0.47 11.67
N ILE A 79 3.21 -0.43 10.72
CA ILE A 79 2.27 -1.48 10.31
C ILE A 79 2.94 -2.84 10.47
N GLU A 80 2.27 -3.74 11.18
CA GLU A 80 2.71 -5.11 11.42
C GLU A 80 1.64 -6.10 10.96
N GLY A 81 2.03 -7.35 10.74
CA GLY A 81 1.07 -8.40 10.40
C GLY A 81 0.25 -8.80 11.64
N ASN A 82 -1.04 -9.10 11.47
CA ASN A 82 -1.86 -9.62 12.56
C ASN A 82 -1.57 -11.13 12.78
N PRO A 83 -1.09 -11.56 13.97
CA PRO A 83 -0.84 -12.97 14.29
C PRO A 83 -2.09 -13.86 14.18
N GLN A 84 -3.27 -13.30 14.45
CA GLN A 84 -4.54 -14.03 14.43
C GLN A 84 -5.14 -14.15 13.02
N HIS A 85 -4.61 -13.43 12.04
CA HIS A 85 -5.18 -13.42 10.71
C HIS A 85 -4.69 -14.64 9.89
N PRO A 86 -5.60 -15.43 9.28
CA PRO A 86 -5.29 -16.75 8.74
C PRO A 86 -4.29 -16.72 7.59
N LEU A 87 -4.32 -15.65 6.77
CA LEU A 87 -3.49 -15.55 5.56
C LEU A 87 -2.01 -15.28 5.86
N ASN A 88 -1.71 -14.48 6.87
CA ASN A 88 -0.36 -13.97 7.07
C ASN A 88 0.24 -14.29 8.45
N ARG A 89 -0.58 -14.67 9.44
CA ARG A 89 -0.12 -15.19 10.75
C ARG A 89 1.00 -14.34 11.37
N GLY A 90 0.85 -13.02 11.32
CA GLY A 90 1.81 -12.07 11.88
C GLY A 90 2.91 -11.57 10.93
N ARG A 91 3.02 -12.14 9.73
CA ARG A 91 4.01 -11.71 8.73
C ARG A 91 3.42 -10.70 7.76
N LEU A 92 4.29 -9.90 7.13
CA LEU A 92 3.86 -8.92 6.13
C LEU A 92 4.92 -8.81 5.02
N CYS A 93 4.47 -8.58 3.79
CA CYS A 93 5.37 -8.36 2.66
C CYS A 93 5.89 -6.91 2.66
N ALA A 94 6.95 -6.65 1.89
CA ALA A 94 7.55 -5.33 1.79
C ALA A 94 6.51 -4.24 1.46
N ARG A 95 5.58 -4.52 0.53
CA ARG A 95 4.50 -3.60 0.16
C ARG A 95 3.62 -3.22 1.35
N GLY A 96 3.24 -4.20 2.16
CA GLY A 96 2.38 -3.96 3.33
C GLY A 96 3.09 -3.16 4.41
N ILE A 97 4.38 -3.41 4.65
CA ILE A 97 5.18 -2.66 5.64
C ILE A 97 5.34 -1.20 5.18
N THR A 98 5.49 -0.97 3.87
CA THR A 98 5.63 0.38 3.30
C THR A 98 4.30 1.08 3.02
N ALA A 99 3.15 0.45 3.24
CA ALA A 99 1.84 1.04 2.91
C ALA A 99 1.61 2.39 3.62
N GLN A 100 2.19 2.56 4.80
CA GLN A 100 2.17 3.83 5.55
C GLN A 100 2.82 4.99 4.78
N GLN A 101 3.83 4.73 3.94
CA GLN A 101 4.47 5.76 3.12
C GLN A 101 3.49 6.33 2.09
N GLY A 102 2.58 5.50 1.57
CA GLY A 102 1.50 5.96 0.69
C GLY A 102 0.53 6.91 1.40
N LEU A 103 0.24 6.66 2.68
CA LEU A 103 -0.65 7.52 3.48
C LEU A 103 -0.04 8.91 3.74
N TYR A 104 1.26 8.98 3.97
CA TYR A 104 2.01 10.22 4.25
C TYR A 104 2.79 10.74 3.05
N ASN A 105 2.47 10.29 1.84
CA ASN A 105 3.12 10.77 0.63
C ASN A 105 2.78 12.26 0.41
N PRO A 106 3.78 13.16 0.26
CA PRO A 106 3.52 14.59 0.00
C PRO A 106 2.75 14.83 -1.31
N ASP A 107 2.89 13.94 -2.30
CA ASP A 107 2.22 14.03 -3.60
C ASP A 107 0.82 13.39 -3.59
N ARG A 108 0.31 13.00 -2.42
CA ARG A 108 -1.02 12.41 -2.30
C ARG A 108 -2.08 13.44 -2.72
N VAL A 109 -3.08 12.98 -3.47
CA VAL A 109 -4.22 13.80 -3.86
C VAL A 109 -5.00 14.22 -2.59
N PHE A 110 -5.03 15.52 -2.31
CA PHE A 110 -5.64 16.10 -1.11
C PHE A 110 -7.15 16.34 -1.22
N GLY A 111 -7.68 16.42 -2.44
CA GLY A 111 -9.08 16.74 -2.69
C GLY A 111 -9.47 16.49 -4.14
N PRO A 112 -10.75 16.69 -4.49
CA PRO A 112 -11.22 16.47 -5.84
C PRO A 112 -10.62 17.50 -6.80
N ILE A 113 -10.38 17.05 -8.04
CA ILE A 113 -9.77 17.83 -9.10
C ILE A 113 -10.68 17.71 -10.32
N PHE A 114 -11.05 18.85 -10.90
CA PHE A 114 -11.75 18.90 -12.17
C PHE A 114 -10.75 19.01 -13.31
N GLN A 115 -10.95 18.19 -14.35
CA GLN A 115 -10.14 18.19 -15.56
C GLN A 115 -11.04 18.20 -16.78
N ALA A 116 -10.83 19.17 -17.67
CA ALA A 116 -11.59 19.27 -18.91
C ALA A 116 -11.20 18.14 -19.88
N ARG A 117 -12.20 17.61 -20.61
CA ARG A 117 -11.98 16.54 -21.59
C ARG A 117 -11.04 17.03 -22.69
N GLY A 118 -9.92 16.33 -22.90
CA GLY A 118 -8.94 16.64 -23.94
C GLY A 118 -7.86 17.65 -23.54
N ASP A 119 -7.91 18.22 -22.32
CA ASP A 119 -6.89 19.12 -21.81
C ASP A 119 -6.29 18.57 -20.51
N THR A 120 -5.03 18.14 -20.56
CA THR A 120 -4.28 17.67 -19.39
C THR A 120 -3.53 18.78 -18.66
N SER A 121 -3.52 20.00 -19.22
CA SER A 121 -2.76 21.13 -18.68
C SER A 121 -3.55 21.94 -17.64
N ARG A 122 -4.89 21.85 -17.66
CA ARG A 122 -5.78 22.62 -16.78
C ARG A 122 -6.48 21.71 -15.77
N GLN A 123 -5.84 21.55 -14.62
CA GLN A 123 -6.45 20.92 -13.45
C GLN A 123 -6.89 22.02 -12.47
N ALA A 124 -8.20 22.12 -12.23
CA ALA A 124 -8.76 23.04 -11.25
C ALA A 124 -9.07 22.27 -9.96
N ARG A 125 -8.62 22.79 -8.81
CA ARG A 125 -9.06 22.28 -7.50
C ARG A 125 -10.52 22.64 -7.29
N THR A 126 -11.32 21.70 -6.80
CA THR A 126 -12.75 21.87 -6.52
C THR A 126 -13.07 21.33 -5.12
N THR A 127 -14.31 21.49 -4.67
CA THR A 127 -14.78 21.02 -3.37
C THR A 127 -15.63 19.77 -3.50
N TRP A 128 -15.79 19.01 -2.41
CA TRP A 128 -16.65 17.83 -2.42
C TRP A 128 -18.13 18.18 -2.66
N ASP A 129 -18.58 19.33 -2.16
CA ASP A 129 -19.95 19.82 -2.32
C ASP A 129 -20.29 20.14 -3.78
N GLU A 130 -19.30 20.58 -4.57
CA GLU A 130 -19.47 20.79 -6.02
C GLU A 130 -19.44 19.48 -6.81
N VAL A 131 -18.60 18.51 -6.41
CA VAL A 131 -18.37 17.28 -7.19
C VAL A 131 -19.45 16.23 -6.96
N ILE A 132 -19.99 16.12 -5.75
CA ILE A 132 -21.01 15.11 -5.42
C ILE A 132 -22.26 15.25 -6.33
N PRO A 133 -22.83 16.46 -6.54
CA PRO A 133 -23.95 16.64 -7.47
C PRO A 133 -23.59 16.26 -8.90
N VAL A 134 -22.39 16.64 -9.38
CA VAL A 134 -21.92 16.33 -10.74
C VAL A 134 -21.87 14.81 -10.98
N VAL A 135 -21.31 14.06 -10.03
CA VAL A 135 -21.27 12.58 -10.11
C VAL A 135 -22.69 12.01 -10.00
N SER A 136 -23.52 12.55 -9.11
CA SER A 136 -24.90 12.08 -8.92
C SER A 136 -25.76 12.28 -10.17
N ASP A 137 -25.59 13.40 -10.87
CA ASP A 137 -26.28 13.69 -12.13
C ASP A 137 -25.73 12.84 -13.28
N ALA A 138 -24.41 12.58 -13.31
CA ALA A 138 -23.83 11.63 -14.25
C ALA A 138 -24.39 10.22 -14.07
N LEU A 139 -24.65 9.79 -12.83
CA LEU A 139 -25.26 8.48 -12.54
C LEU A 139 -26.73 8.36 -12.97
N LYS A 140 -27.43 9.48 -13.23
CA LYS A 140 -28.80 9.49 -13.79
C LYS A 140 -28.82 9.37 -15.32
N SER A 141 -27.67 9.53 -15.99
CA SER A 141 -27.55 9.37 -17.44
C SER A 141 -27.80 7.90 -17.84
N PRO A 142 -28.06 7.61 -19.14
CA PRO A 142 -28.32 6.24 -19.57
C PRO A 142 -27.27 5.26 -19.06
N SER A 143 -27.72 4.24 -18.32
CA SER A 143 -26.85 3.27 -17.64
C SER A 143 -25.93 2.49 -18.58
N SER A 144 -26.28 2.40 -19.86
CA SER A 144 -25.45 1.82 -20.92
C SER A 144 -24.15 2.60 -21.19
N GLN A 145 -24.06 3.87 -20.77
CA GLN A 145 -22.88 4.71 -20.93
C GLN A 145 -21.96 4.69 -19.71
N ILE A 146 -22.35 3.98 -18.64
CA ILE A 146 -21.63 3.96 -17.37
C ILE A 146 -20.90 2.62 -17.23
N ALA A 147 -19.61 2.68 -16.91
CA ALA A 147 -18.80 1.51 -16.62
C ALA A 147 -17.97 1.73 -15.36
N PHE A 148 -17.92 0.71 -14.49
CA PHE A 148 -17.12 0.74 -13.27
C PHE A 148 -15.87 -0.11 -13.42
N LEU A 149 -14.71 0.49 -13.11
CA LEU A 149 -13.43 -0.20 -13.01
C LEU A 149 -12.96 -0.15 -11.55
N LEU A 150 -13.09 -1.27 -10.83
CA LEU A 150 -12.96 -1.30 -9.36
C LEU A 150 -11.59 -1.75 -8.85
N GLY A 151 -10.64 -2.07 -9.74
CA GLY A 151 -9.29 -2.46 -9.32
C GLY A 151 -9.27 -3.61 -8.31
N THR A 152 -8.52 -3.42 -7.22
CA THR A 152 -8.43 -4.31 -6.05
C THR A 152 -9.41 -3.92 -4.94
N ALA A 153 -10.61 -3.45 -5.32
CA ALA A 153 -11.71 -3.25 -4.37
C ALA A 153 -12.01 -4.53 -3.60
N PRO A 154 -12.47 -4.44 -2.34
CA PRO A 154 -12.90 -5.60 -1.59
C PRO A 154 -14.23 -6.09 -2.15
N ASP A 155 -14.57 -7.34 -1.85
CA ASP A 155 -15.76 -7.97 -2.42
C ASP A 155 -17.05 -7.22 -2.07
N HIS A 156 -17.22 -6.76 -0.83
CA HIS A 156 -18.42 -6.00 -0.43
C HIS A 156 -18.67 -4.73 -1.27
N LEU A 157 -17.60 -4.02 -1.68
CA LEU A 157 -17.75 -2.83 -2.52
C LEU A 157 -18.09 -3.23 -3.95
N PHE A 158 -17.51 -4.33 -4.42
CA PHE A 158 -17.83 -4.88 -5.73
C PHE A 158 -19.29 -5.34 -5.80
N ASP A 159 -19.77 -6.00 -4.75
CA ASP A 159 -21.15 -6.48 -4.66
C ASP A 159 -22.15 -5.33 -4.65
N LEU A 160 -21.86 -4.26 -3.89
CA LEU A 160 -22.67 -3.04 -3.88
C LEU A 160 -22.80 -2.43 -5.29
N VAL A 161 -21.67 -2.29 -6.00
CA VAL A 161 -21.67 -1.72 -7.36
C VAL A 161 -22.31 -2.68 -8.36
N ALA A 162 -22.15 -3.99 -8.20
CA ALA A 162 -22.79 -4.99 -9.04
C ALA A 162 -24.31 -5.02 -8.84
N GLU A 163 -24.79 -4.85 -7.61
CA GLU A 163 -26.20 -4.71 -7.30
C GLU A 163 -26.78 -3.43 -7.91
N TRP A 164 -26.09 -2.30 -7.75
CA TRP A 164 -26.47 -1.04 -8.41
C TRP A 164 -26.52 -1.20 -9.93
N ALA A 165 -25.52 -1.84 -10.53
CA ALA A 165 -25.47 -2.04 -11.98
C ALA A 165 -26.64 -2.89 -12.46
N ARG A 166 -26.96 -3.96 -11.73
CA ARG A 166 -28.09 -4.86 -12.04
C ARG A 166 -29.43 -4.13 -11.94
N SER A 167 -29.64 -3.31 -10.91
CA SER A 167 -30.92 -2.60 -10.71
C SER A 167 -31.14 -1.49 -11.74
N ASN A 168 -30.07 -0.89 -12.27
CA ASN A 168 -30.13 0.19 -13.25
C ASN A 168 -29.94 -0.28 -14.71
N GLY A 169 -29.73 -1.58 -14.94
CA GLY A 169 -29.46 -2.12 -16.28
C GLY A 169 -28.10 -1.71 -16.87
N ALA A 170 -27.14 -1.35 -16.01
CA ALA A 170 -25.77 -1.02 -16.42
C ALA A 170 -24.95 -2.31 -16.66
N PRO A 171 -23.86 -2.24 -17.45
CA PRO A 171 -22.89 -3.32 -17.57
C PRO A 171 -22.32 -3.75 -16.22
N ALA A 172 -22.01 -5.04 -16.09
CA ALA A 172 -21.37 -5.56 -14.88
C ALA A 172 -20.02 -4.86 -14.61
N PRO A 173 -19.71 -4.52 -13.35
CA PRO A 173 -18.44 -3.89 -13.01
C PRO A 173 -17.24 -4.78 -13.33
N LEU A 174 -16.14 -4.16 -13.73
CA LEU A 174 -14.90 -4.86 -14.10
C LEU A 174 -13.85 -4.77 -12.99
N ARG A 175 -13.20 -5.90 -12.69
CA ARG A 175 -12.01 -5.95 -11.83
C ARG A 175 -10.77 -5.91 -12.69
N TYR A 176 -10.12 -4.76 -12.75
CA TYR A 176 -8.90 -4.58 -13.51
C TYR A 176 -7.85 -3.82 -12.71
N SER A 177 -6.69 -4.44 -12.50
CA SER A 177 -5.50 -3.79 -11.95
C SER A 177 -4.30 -4.19 -12.79
N ALA A 178 -3.44 -3.23 -13.12
CA ALA A 178 -2.21 -3.48 -13.88
C ALA A 178 -1.35 -4.57 -13.22
N LEU A 179 -1.32 -4.61 -11.88
CA LEU A 179 -0.60 -5.64 -11.12
C LEU A 179 -1.29 -7.00 -11.19
N ALA A 180 -2.63 -7.05 -11.19
CA ALA A 180 -3.37 -8.29 -11.31
C ALA A 180 -3.13 -8.97 -12.68
N SER A 181 -2.91 -8.18 -13.73
CA SER A 181 -2.50 -8.68 -15.06
C SER A 181 -1.14 -9.39 -15.00
N PHE A 182 -0.16 -8.85 -14.27
CA PHE A 182 1.15 -9.51 -14.09
C PHE A 182 1.09 -10.72 -13.15
N GLU A 183 0.18 -10.73 -12.19
CA GLU A 183 -0.04 -11.87 -11.28
C GLU A 183 -0.79 -13.03 -11.94
N GLY A 184 -1.35 -12.84 -13.15
CA GLY A 184 -2.03 -13.89 -13.91
C GLY A 184 -3.29 -14.45 -13.25
N ARG A 185 -3.91 -13.70 -12.32
CA ARG A 185 -5.04 -14.19 -11.52
C ARG A 185 -6.26 -14.57 -12.36
N SER A 186 -6.59 -13.77 -13.38
CA SER A 186 -7.68 -14.06 -14.31
C SER A 186 -7.39 -15.31 -15.14
N THR A 187 -6.17 -15.43 -15.66
CA THR A 187 -5.72 -16.62 -16.39
C THR A 187 -5.79 -17.87 -15.53
N LEU A 188 -5.44 -17.77 -14.24
CA LEU A 188 -5.50 -18.89 -13.31
C LEU A 188 -6.93 -19.29 -12.96
N GLN A 189 -7.81 -18.32 -12.72
CA GLN A 189 -9.22 -18.60 -12.48
C GLN A 189 -9.86 -19.27 -13.69
N GLU A 190 -9.55 -18.80 -14.91
CA GLU A 190 -10.07 -19.39 -16.14
C GLU A 190 -9.49 -20.79 -16.40
N ALA A 191 -8.18 -20.99 -16.15
CA ALA A 191 -7.57 -22.31 -16.24
C ALA A 191 -8.18 -23.30 -15.23
N ALA A 192 -8.43 -22.85 -14.00
CA ALA A 192 -9.11 -23.64 -12.97
C ALA A 192 -10.56 -23.95 -13.37
N ASN A 193 -11.26 -23.00 -14.00
CA ASN A 193 -12.60 -23.22 -14.54
C ASN A 193 -12.62 -24.29 -15.63
N ARG A 194 -11.69 -24.22 -16.59
CA ARG A 194 -11.58 -25.22 -17.67
C ARG A 194 -11.17 -26.61 -17.19
N THR A 195 -10.32 -26.67 -16.17
CA THR A 195 -9.75 -27.94 -15.69
C THR A 195 -10.63 -28.61 -14.62
N PHE A 196 -11.20 -27.81 -13.71
CA PHE A 196 -11.91 -28.30 -12.52
C PHE A 196 -13.38 -27.85 -12.46
N GLY A 197 -13.87 -27.10 -13.45
CA GLY A 197 -15.25 -26.60 -13.49
C GLY A 197 -15.56 -25.51 -12.47
N LYS A 198 -14.54 -24.92 -11.82
CA LYS A 198 -14.72 -23.88 -10.79
C LYS A 198 -13.78 -22.70 -11.06
N PRO A 199 -14.30 -21.47 -11.24
CA PRO A 199 -13.48 -20.28 -11.42
C PRO A 199 -12.94 -19.76 -10.07
N ALA A 200 -12.02 -20.51 -9.47
CA ALA A 200 -11.39 -20.16 -8.20
C ALA A 200 -9.87 -20.13 -8.32
N LEU A 201 -9.21 -19.37 -7.45
CA LEU A 201 -7.75 -19.42 -7.38
C LEU A 201 -7.33 -20.68 -6.62
N PRO A 202 -6.35 -21.44 -7.16
CA PRO A 202 -5.86 -22.63 -6.49
C PRO A 202 -5.16 -22.24 -5.19
N PHE A 203 -5.50 -22.92 -4.10
CA PHE A 203 -4.77 -22.86 -2.84
C PHE A 203 -3.82 -24.07 -2.78
N PHE A 204 -2.51 -23.80 -2.69
CA PHE A 204 -1.50 -24.83 -2.65
C PHE A 204 -1.11 -25.14 -1.21
N ASP A 205 -1.33 -26.37 -0.77
CA ASP A 205 -0.82 -26.87 0.51
C ASP A 205 0.68 -27.22 0.38
N LEU A 206 1.52 -26.20 0.57
CA LEU A 206 2.96 -26.35 0.55
C LEU A 206 3.51 -27.03 1.83
N ALA A 207 2.77 -26.98 2.94
CA ALA A 207 3.24 -27.54 4.21
C ALA A 207 3.29 -29.07 4.15
N ASN A 208 2.34 -29.69 3.43
CA ASN A 208 2.30 -31.14 3.24
C ASN A 208 2.94 -31.61 1.91
N ALA A 209 3.47 -30.68 1.10
CA ALA A 209 4.12 -30.99 -0.16
C ALA A 209 5.50 -31.63 0.08
N LYS A 210 5.78 -32.76 -0.60
CA LYS A 210 7.12 -33.38 -0.57
C LYS A 210 8.05 -32.87 -1.67
N LEU A 211 7.47 -32.40 -2.77
CA LEU A 211 8.17 -31.96 -3.95
C LEU A 211 7.37 -30.84 -4.63
N PHE A 212 8.06 -29.75 -4.94
CA PHE A 212 7.49 -28.57 -5.57
C PHE A 212 8.23 -28.30 -6.87
N PHE A 213 7.50 -28.29 -7.99
CA PHE A 213 8.05 -27.96 -9.30
C PHE A 213 7.58 -26.58 -9.74
N PRO A 214 8.38 -25.52 -9.56
CA PRO A 214 8.03 -24.20 -10.08
C PRO A 214 8.10 -24.19 -11.62
N LEU A 215 7.06 -23.69 -12.28
CA LEU A 215 6.99 -23.55 -13.75
C LEU A 215 7.27 -22.12 -14.23
N ALA A 216 7.91 -21.32 -13.38
CA ALA A 216 8.35 -19.99 -13.72
C ALA A 216 9.87 -19.96 -13.99
N PRO A 217 10.35 -19.13 -14.93
CA PRO A 217 11.79 -18.93 -15.09
C PRO A 217 12.34 -18.35 -13.79
N ILE A 218 13.16 -19.13 -13.08
CA ILE A 218 13.98 -18.63 -11.98
C ILE A 218 14.92 -17.59 -12.58
N SER A 219 14.58 -16.32 -12.42
CA SER A 219 15.52 -15.22 -12.56
C SER A 219 16.51 -15.32 -11.41
N SER A 220 17.53 -16.16 -11.58
CA SER A 220 18.69 -16.19 -10.69
C SER A 220 19.48 -14.90 -10.89
N LYS A 221 19.06 -13.79 -10.26
CA LYS A 221 19.97 -12.66 -10.09
C LYS A 221 21.07 -13.10 -9.11
N PRO A 222 22.37 -12.96 -9.46
CA PRO A 222 23.44 -13.26 -8.52
C PRO A 222 23.33 -12.31 -7.32
N GLY A 223 23.27 -12.85 -6.11
CA GLY A 223 23.29 -12.08 -4.85
C GLY A 223 22.04 -12.16 -3.97
N PHE A 224 20.95 -12.81 -4.40
CA PHE A 224 19.81 -13.07 -3.50
C PHE A 224 20.04 -14.34 -2.66
N PRO A 225 19.88 -14.29 -1.32
CA PRO A 225 20.03 -15.47 -0.48
C PRO A 225 18.98 -16.52 -0.86
N ARG A 226 19.39 -17.79 -0.94
CA ARG A 226 18.52 -18.94 -1.29
C ARG A 226 17.30 -19.10 -0.35
N SER A 227 17.26 -18.41 0.78
CA SER A 227 16.13 -18.38 1.72
C SER A 227 14.97 -17.47 1.28
N LEU A 228 15.20 -16.55 0.33
CA LEU A 228 14.20 -15.64 -0.22
C LEU A 228 13.90 -16.01 -1.67
N ILE A 229 13.35 -17.22 -1.84
CA ILE A 229 12.74 -17.60 -3.11
C ILE A 229 11.42 -16.86 -3.21
N ARG A 230 11.34 -15.89 -4.13
CA ARG A 230 10.06 -15.42 -4.66
C ARG A 230 9.48 -16.65 -5.35
N LEU A 231 8.37 -17.20 -4.85
CA LEU A 231 7.72 -18.39 -5.39
C LEU A 231 6.59 -17.98 -6.34
N PRO A 232 6.85 -17.77 -7.64
CA PRO A 232 5.82 -17.95 -8.63
C PRO A 232 5.60 -19.47 -8.82
N MET A 233 4.35 -19.86 -8.59
CA MET A 233 3.63 -21.05 -9.05
C MET A 233 4.41 -22.34 -9.32
N GLY A 234 3.96 -23.42 -8.69
CA GLY A 234 4.39 -24.76 -9.03
C GLY A 234 3.31 -25.82 -8.85
N ILE A 235 3.49 -26.95 -9.51
CA ILE A 235 2.61 -28.12 -9.42
C ILE A 235 3.05 -28.93 -8.19
N CYS A 236 2.10 -29.25 -7.32
CA CYS A 236 2.31 -30.12 -6.16
C CYS A 236 1.79 -31.53 -6.50
N VAL A 237 2.69 -32.52 -6.48
CA VAL A 237 2.32 -33.91 -6.81
C VAL A 237 2.36 -34.76 -5.54
N ARG A 238 1.21 -35.33 -5.16
CA ARG A 238 1.12 -36.38 -4.14
C ARG A 238 1.31 -37.74 -4.80
N ARG A 239 2.17 -38.60 -4.24
CA ARG A 239 2.18 -40.04 -4.58
C ARG A 239 0.80 -40.60 -4.20
N ALA A 240 0.02 -41.02 -5.19
CA ALA A 240 -1.34 -41.50 -5.01
C ALA A 240 -1.43 -42.53 -3.87
N ARG A 241 -2.19 -42.21 -2.82
CA ARG A 241 -2.82 -43.20 -1.96
C ARG A 241 -4.31 -43.19 -2.33
N PRO A 242 -4.97 -44.35 -2.49
CA PRO A 242 -6.40 -44.38 -2.78
C PRO A 242 -7.15 -43.66 -1.66
N GLY A 243 -8.00 -42.68 -2.01
CA GLY A 243 -9.07 -42.21 -1.11
C GLY A 243 -8.88 -40.91 -0.32
N ALA A 244 -7.98 -39.99 -0.68
CA ALA A 244 -7.91 -38.70 0.03
C ALA A 244 -7.59 -37.51 -0.88
N VAL A 245 -8.61 -37.06 -1.61
CA VAL A 245 -8.75 -35.65 -2.04
C VAL A 245 -9.88 -35.09 -1.19
N THR A 246 -9.54 -34.42 -0.10
CA THR A 246 -10.49 -33.60 0.67
C THR A 246 -10.24 -32.15 0.28
N TRP A 247 -11.27 -31.54 -0.30
CA TRP A 247 -11.33 -30.15 -0.76
C TRP A 247 -11.45 -29.17 0.41
#